data_AF-A0A1I1KM97-F1
#
_entry.id   AF-A0A1I1KM97-F1
#
_cell.length_a   1.000
_cell.length_b   1.000
_cell.length_c   1.000
_cell.angle_alpha   90.00
_cell.angle_beta   90.00
_cell.angle_gamma   90.00
#
_symmetry.space_group_name_H-M   'P 1'
#
loop_
_entity.id
_entity.type
_entity.pdbx_description
1 polymer ?
#
loop_
_entity_poly.entity_id
_entity_poly.type
_entity_poly.pdbx_seq_one_letter_code
_entity_poly.pdbx_strand_id
1 'polypeptide(L)'
;MENNRGADAPKSKQPLEFIIEGEKFETFDQYKTGAELKQLKGIPLETELYLSIAKPYDDELIENDKSVNLARPDKEYFFVKKKLHFTINKEPFVWYKQFIRGIQVRELGKINPNDDLYLDLPEGYEDDFITDDEIIDLARPGKENFFSKKPDIFIIIVNGRDKSWEKRTITFEEVVALAGGNSNDGNKAYTVTYFKGPKQNPKGEMAKGDYVYVTNKMIFNATATDKS
;
A
#
# COMPACT_ATOMS: atom_id res chain seq x y z
N MET A 1 -69.43 -22.21 22.26
CA MET A 1 -68.89 -21.74 20.97
C MET A 1 -68.18 -20.43 21.27
N GLU A 2 -66.86 -20.50 21.44
CA GLU A 2 -65.86 -19.99 20.48
C GLU A 2 -65.80 -18.45 20.48
N ASN A 3 -64.66 -17.75 20.49
CA ASN A 3 -63.28 -18.12 20.23
C ASN A 3 -62.38 -16.99 20.78
N ASN A 4 -61.47 -17.30 21.70
CA ASN A 4 -60.41 -16.37 22.10
C ASN A 4 -59.29 -16.47 21.06
N ARG A 5 -59.26 -15.55 20.10
CA ARG A 5 -58.09 -15.38 19.21
C ARG A 5 -57.06 -14.50 19.91
N GLY A 6 -56.21 -15.12 20.71
CA GLY A 6 -54.92 -14.56 21.07
C GLY A 6 -54.05 -14.54 19.82
N ALA A 7 -53.77 -13.33 19.30
CA ALA A 7 -52.75 -13.15 18.28
C ALA A 7 -51.38 -13.32 18.96
N ASP A 8 -50.69 -14.42 18.67
CA ASP A 8 -49.26 -14.55 18.97
C ASP A 8 -48.52 -13.52 18.13
N ALA A 9 -48.08 -12.43 18.77
CA ALA A 9 -47.14 -11.50 18.18
C ALA A 9 -45.83 -12.26 17.91
N PRO A 10 -45.22 -12.15 16.71
CA PRO A 10 -43.94 -12.78 16.45
C PRO A 10 -42.90 -12.18 17.40
N LYS A 11 -42.36 -13.00 18.32
CA LYS A 11 -41.22 -12.62 19.16
C LYS A 11 -40.11 -12.12 18.23
N SER A 12 -39.77 -10.84 18.33
CA SER A 12 -38.65 -10.28 17.58
C SER A 12 -37.39 -11.08 17.93
N LYS A 13 -36.76 -11.73 16.95
CA LYS A 13 -35.45 -12.34 17.16
C LYS A 13 -34.49 -11.24 17.60
N GLN A 14 -33.85 -11.42 18.75
CA GLN A 14 -32.74 -10.55 19.15
C GLN A 14 -31.56 -10.81 18.20
N PRO A 15 -30.84 -9.77 17.76
CA PRO A 15 -29.63 -9.94 17.00
C PRO A 15 -28.56 -10.64 17.85
N LEU A 16 -27.76 -11.49 17.21
CA LEU A 16 -26.58 -12.12 17.78
C LEU A 16 -25.41 -11.15 17.69
N GLU A 17 -24.75 -10.90 18.82
CA GLU A 17 -23.60 -10.01 18.91
C GLU A 17 -22.30 -10.80 18.91
N PHE A 18 -21.34 -10.34 18.12
CA PHE A 18 -19.98 -10.89 18.11
C PHE A 18 -18.97 -9.76 17.90
N ILE A 19 -17.70 -10.05 18.12
CA ILE A 19 -16.61 -9.09 17.99
C ILE A 19 -15.60 -9.61 16.97
N ILE A 20 -15.18 -8.76 16.03
CA ILE A 20 -14.05 -9.04 15.14
C ILE A 20 -13.03 -7.92 15.33
N GLU A 21 -11.81 -8.28 15.72
CA GLU A 21 -10.70 -7.32 15.89
C GLU A 21 -11.07 -6.15 16.84
N GLY A 22 -11.84 -6.43 17.89
CA GLY A 22 -12.27 -5.45 18.89
C GLY A 22 -13.49 -4.60 18.49
N GLU A 23 -13.97 -4.70 17.25
CA GLU A 23 -15.20 -4.01 16.80
C GLU A 23 -16.43 -4.94 16.94
N LYS A 24 -17.54 -4.39 17.42
CA LYS A 24 -18.80 -5.11 17.61
C LYS A 24 -19.60 -5.20 16.32
N PHE A 25 -20.15 -6.37 16.05
CA PHE A 25 -21.05 -6.65 14.94
C PHE A 25 -22.31 -7.34 15.43
N GLU A 26 -23.37 -7.22 14.64
CA GLU A 26 -24.67 -7.83 14.90
C GLU A 26 -25.16 -8.59 13.67
N THR A 27 -25.83 -9.72 13.88
CA THR A 27 -26.45 -10.49 12.79
C THR A 27 -27.68 -11.24 13.27
N PHE A 28 -28.61 -11.55 12.37
CA PHE A 28 -29.70 -12.49 12.65
C PHE A 28 -29.37 -13.93 12.20
N ASP A 29 -28.22 -14.11 11.52
CA ASP A 29 -27.76 -15.42 11.05
C ASP A 29 -27.03 -16.14 12.18
N GLN A 30 -27.50 -17.35 12.50
CA GLN A 30 -26.86 -18.16 13.53
C GLN A 30 -25.46 -18.64 13.12
N TYR A 31 -25.21 -18.79 11.83
CA TYR A 31 -23.95 -19.33 11.32
C TYR A 31 -23.26 -18.36 10.39
N LYS A 32 -21.95 -18.23 10.53
CA LYS A 32 -21.06 -17.56 9.57
C LYS A 32 -19.79 -18.35 9.36
N THR A 33 -19.33 -18.39 8.13
CA THR A 33 -18.06 -18.98 7.74
C THR A 33 -16.89 -18.06 8.11
N GLY A 34 -15.68 -18.60 8.22
CA GLY A 34 -14.47 -17.80 8.40
C GLY A 34 -14.30 -16.75 7.31
N ALA A 35 -14.62 -17.07 6.05
CA ALA A 35 -14.54 -16.13 4.94
C ALA A 35 -15.52 -14.95 5.09
N GLU A 36 -16.76 -15.20 5.52
CA GLU A 36 -17.77 -14.15 5.76
C GLU A 36 -17.35 -13.24 6.92
N LEU A 37 -16.84 -13.81 8.01
CA LEU A 37 -16.32 -13.04 9.15
C LEU A 37 -15.15 -12.15 8.72
N LYS A 38 -14.22 -12.68 7.92
CA LYS A 38 -13.11 -11.92 7.37
C LYS A 38 -13.59 -10.77 6.48
N GLN A 39 -14.58 -11.02 5.62
CA GLN A 39 -15.13 -10.02 4.70
C GLN A 39 -15.70 -8.80 5.44
N LEU A 40 -16.36 -8.99 6.60
CA LEU A 40 -16.93 -7.89 7.39
C LEU A 40 -15.89 -6.85 7.83
N LYS A 41 -14.64 -7.26 8.02
CA LYS A 41 -13.52 -6.40 8.42
C LYS A 41 -12.49 -6.15 7.31
N GLY A 42 -12.74 -6.64 6.10
CA GLY A 42 -11.75 -6.62 5.02
C GLY A 42 -10.48 -7.42 5.36
N ILE A 43 -10.58 -8.43 6.24
CA ILE A 43 -9.47 -9.33 6.55
C ILE A 43 -9.22 -10.19 5.30
N PRO A 44 -7.98 -10.30 4.84
CA PRO A 44 -7.65 -11.15 3.70
C PRO A 44 -7.88 -12.64 3.97
N LEU A 45 -8.29 -13.40 2.96
CA LEU A 45 -8.59 -14.83 3.11
C LEU A 45 -7.37 -15.67 3.52
N GLU A 46 -6.17 -15.24 3.14
CA GLU A 46 -4.90 -15.85 3.51
C GLU A 46 -4.45 -15.57 4.95
N THR A 47 -5.06 -14.59 5.62
CA THR A 47 -4.75 -14.26 7.01
C THR A 47 -5.47 -15.25 7.95
N GLU A 48 -4.74 -15.90 8.85
CA GLU A 48 -5.35 -16.80 9.84
C GLU A 48 -6.28 -16.04 10.81
N LEU A 49 -7.52 -16.51 10.96
CA LEU A 49 -8.50 -15.98 11.90
C LEU A 49 -8.66 -16.97 13.05
N TYR A 50 -8.70 -16.48 14.28
CA TYR A 50 -8.86 -17.28 15.49
C TYR A 50 -10.10 -16.85 16.25
N LEU A 51 -10.81 -17.80 16.86
CA LEU A 51 -11.83 -17.57 17.87
C LEU A 51 -11.18 -17.69 19.25
N SER A 52 -11.32 -16.65 20.07
CA SER A 52 -10.84 -16.64 21.45
C SER A 52 -11.62 -17.63 22.30
N ILE A 53 -10.92 -18.56 22.94
CA ILE A 53 -11.51 -19.54 23.85
C ILE A 53 -11.04 -19.26 25.28
N ALA A 54 -11.97 -19.33 26.22
CA ALA A 54 -11.66 -19.15 27.63
C ALA A 54 -10.60 -20.17 28.10
N LYS A 55 -9.63 -19.69 28.88
CA LYS A 55 -8.60 -20.54 29.49
C LYS A 55 -9.24 -21.65 30.34
N PRO A 56 -8.66 -22.86 30.38
CA PRO A 56 -7.30 -23.23 29.94
C PRO A 56 -7.19 -23.65 28.47
N TYR A 57 -8.27 -23.61 27.69
CA TYR A 57 -8.25 -24.02 26.29
C TYR A 57 -7.48 -23.02 25.41
N ASP A 58 -7.00 -23.50 24.26
CA ASP A 58 -6.35 -22.69 23.25
C ASP A 58 -7.36 -22.07 22.28
N ASP A 59 -6.98 -20.93 21.72
CA ASP A 59 -7.77 -20.25 20.69
C ASP A 59 -7.93 -21.13 19.45
N GLU A 60 -9.14 -21.15 18.90
CA GLU A 60 -9.52 -22.04 17.82
C GLU A 60 -9.24 -21.38 16.47
N LEU A 61 -8.46 -22.03 15.59
CA LEU A 61 -8.30 -21.57 14.21
C LEU A 61 -9.63 -21.72 13.44
N ILE A 62 -10.03 -20.64 12.77
CA ILE A 62 -11.22 -20.56 11.93
C ILE A 62 -10.78 -20.49 10.46
N GLU A 63 -10.80 -21.65 9.79
CA GLU A 63 -10.57 -21.77 8.35
C GLU A 63 -11.69 -21.08 7.54
N ASN A 64 -11.42 -20.77 6.27
CA ASN A 64 -12.32 -19.95 5.45
C ASN A 64 -13.70 -20.59 5.25
N ASP A 65 -13.76 -21.91 5.12
CA ASP A 65 -14.97 -22.72 4.91
C ASP A 65 -15.63 -23.17 6.23
N LYS A 66 -14.95 -23.03 7.36
CA LYS A 66 -15.45 -23.44 8.66
C LYS A 66 -16.64 -22.59 9.08
N SER A 67 -17.78 -23.22 9.26
CA SER A 67 -19.00 -22.61 9.80
C SER A 67 -18.95 -22.50 11.32
N VAL A 68 -19.12 -21.29 11.83
CA VAL A 68 -19.13 -20.96 13.26
C VAL A 68 -20.54 -20.63 13.70
N ASN A 69 -20.99 -21.24 14.80
CA ASN A 69 -22.26 -20.92 15.45
C ASN A 69 -22.09 -19.69 16.36
N LEU A 70 -22.75 -18.59 16.02
CA LEU A 70 -22.75 -17.30 16.73
C LEU A 70 -23.85 -17.19 17.79
N ALA A 71 -24.64 -18.24 17.99
CA ALA A 71 -25.68 -18.30 19.03
C ALA A 71 -25.19 -19.06 20.28
N ARG A 72 -23.87 -19.20 20.48
CA ARG A 72 -23.35 -19.81 21.70
C ARG A 72 -23.59 -18.85 22.88
N PRO A 73 -23.65 -19.36 24.12
CA PRO A 73 -23.97 -18.53 25.28
C PRO A 73 -22.94 -17.43 25.56
N ASP A 74 -21.71 -17.59 25.08
CA ASP A 74 -20.63 -16.62 25.23
C ASP A 74 -20.49 -15.77 23.97
N LYS A 75 -20.18 -14.48 24.17
CA LYS A 75 -19.91 -13.56 23.07
C LYS A 75 -18.66 -13.99 22.31
N GLU A 76 -18.83 -14.31 21.04
CA GLU A 76 -17.73 -14.74 20.18
C GLU A 76 -16.79 -13.56 19.90
N TYR A 77 -15.49 -13.79 20.11
CA TYR A 77 -14.44 -12.83 19.85
C TYR A 77 -13.44 -13.41 18.85
N PHE A 78 -13.46 -12.91 17.62
CA PHE A 78 -12.58 -13.31 16.55
C PHE A 78 -11.42 -12.33 16.39
N PHE A 79 -10.22 -12.86 16.17
CA PHE A 79 -9.01 -12.05 16.05
C PHE A 79 -7.92 -12.70 15.21
N VAL A 80 -6.96 -11.89 14.77
CA VAL A 80 -5.73 -12.30 14.07
C VAL A 80 -4.55 -12.16 15.03
N LYS A 81 -3.71 -13.20 15.13
CA LYS A 81 -2.55 -13.21 16.05
C LYS A 81 -1.43 -12.28 15.59
N LYS A 82 -1.20 -12.15 14.28
CA LYS A 82 -0.15 -11.29 13.73
C LYS A 82 -0.75 -9.97 13.27
N LYS A 83 -0.50 -8.93 14.06
CA LYS A 83 -0.79 -7.53 13.73
C LYS A 83 0.53 -6.81 13.51
N LEU A 84 0.72 -6.28 12.31
CA LEU A 84 1.88 -5.46 12.02
C LEU A 84 1.49 -4.01 12.27
N HIS A 85 2.19 -3.38 13.21
CA HIS A 85 1.99 -1.99 13.56
C HIS A 85 3.00 -1.17 12.80
N PHE A 86 2.55 -0.05 12.25
CA PHE A 86 3.39 0.89 11.55
C PHE A 86 2.81 2.30 11.69
N THR A 87 3.55 3.31 11.28
CA THR A 87 3.10 4.69 11.28
C THR A 87 3.13 5.27 9.87
N ILE A 88 2.22 6.18 9.59
CA ILE A 88 2.25 7.03 8.40
C ILE A 88 2.15 8.46 8.90
N ASN A 89 3.13 9.31 8.60
CA ASN A 89 3.18 10.69 9.11
C ASN A 89 3.04 10.75 10.64
N LYS A 90 3.62 9.77 11.34
CA LYS A 90 3.56 9.57 12.80
C LYS A 90 2.18 9.15 13.35
N GLU A 91 1.18 8.96 12.50
CA GLU A 91 -0.11 8.38 12.90
C GLU A 91 -0.04 6.85 12.88
N PRO A 92 -0.54 6.13 13.90
CA PRO A 92 -0.43 4.68 13.99
C PRO A 92 -1.48 3.95 13.15
N PHE A 93 -1.05 2.87 12.49
CA PHE A 93 -1.89 1.97 11.70
C PHE A 93 -1.60 0.51 12.04
N VAL A 94 -2.58 -0.35 11.71
CA VAL A 94 -2.47 -1.82 11.84
C VAL A 94 -2.73 -2.46 10.49
N TRP A 95 -1.87 -3.40 10.11
CA TRP A 95 -1.98 -4.18 8.88
C TRP A 95 -1.87 -5.68 9.17
N TYR A 96 -2.62 -6.47 8.41
CA TYR A 96 -2.79 -7.92 8.65
C TYR A 96 -2.06 -8.81 7.63
N LYS A 97 -1.48 -8.22 6.58
CA LYS A 97 -0.61 -8.94 5.64
C LYS A 97 0.84 -8.62 5.95
N GLN A 98 1.75 -9.55 5.66
CA GLN A 98 3.18 -9.24 5.74
C GLN A 98 3.59 -8.12 4.77
N PHE A 99 2.95 -8.06 3.60
CA PHE A 99 3.30 -7.13 2.54
C PHE A 99 2.25 -6.04 2.36
N ILE A 100 2.69 -4.82 2.07
CA ILE A 100 1.85 -3.68 1.71
C ILE A 100 2.42 -3.02 0.45
N ARG A 101 1.57 -2.54 -0.46
CA ARG A 101 2.02 -1.73 -1.61
C ARG A 101 2.09 -0.25 -1.26
N GLY A 102 2.99 0.51 -1.89
CA GLY A 102 3.08 1.96 -1.71
C GLY A 102 1.75 2.70 -1.90
N ILE A 103 0.96 2.30 -2.91
CA ILE A 103 -0.37 2.88 -3.14
C ILE A 103 -1.32 2.68 -1.96
N GLN A 104 -1.23 1.53 -1.28
CA GLN A 104 -2.07 1.23 -0.12
C GLN A 104 -1.65 2.06 1.09
N VAL A 105 -0.36 2.33 1.26
CA VAL A 105 0.13 3.26 2.28
C VAL A 105 -0.43 4.66 2.03
N ARG A 106 -0.43 5.13 0.77
CA ARG A 106 -1.03 6.43 0.42
C ARG A 106 -2.52 6.49 0.72
N GLU A 107 -3.27 5.46 0.34
CA GLU A 107 -4.71 5.36 0.60
C GLU A 107 -5.01 5.39 2.11
N LEU A 108 -4.29 4.61 2.91
CA LEU A 108 -4.45 4.56 4.36
C LEU A 108 -4.13 5.90 5.03
N GLY A 109 -3.02 6.52 4.66
CA GLY A 109 -2.57 7.81 5.20
C GLY A 109 -3.26 9.02 4.61
N LYS A 110 -4.19 8.84 3.66
CA LYS A 110 -4.83 9.92 2.88
C LYS A 110 -3.82 10.91 2.29
N ILE A 111 -2.69 10.38 1.81
CA ILE A 111 -1.58 11.16 1.28
C ILE A 111 -1.96 11.73 -0.08
N ASN A 112 -1.60 12.98 -0.35
CA ASN A 112 -1.81 13.57 -1.67
C ASN A 112 -1.08 12.74 -2.74
N PRO A 113 -1.70 12.41 -3.89
CA PRO A 113 -1.02 11.67 -4.96
C PRO A 113 0.22 12.38 -5.51
N ASN A 114 0.34 13.69 -5.33
CA ASN A 114 1.50 14.48 -5.74
C ASN A 114 2.59 14.58 -4.68
N ASP A 115 2.35 14.15 -3.44
CA ASP A 115 3.40 14.11 -2.41
C ASP A 115 4.26 12.87 -2.60
N ASP A 116 5.51 12.91 -2.20
CA ASP A 116 6.37 11.75 -2.19
C ASP A 116 6.14 10.89 -0.95
N LEU A 117 6.31 9.58 -1.10
CA LEU A 117 6.23 8.63 -0.02
C LEU A 117 7.60 8.03 0.25
N TYR A 118 7.95 7.98 1.53
CA TYR A 118 9.23 7.44 1.99
C TYR A 118 9.02 6.47 3.15
N LEU A 119 9.97 5.56 3.28
CA LEU A 119 10.20 4.76 4.47
C LEU A 119 11.37 5.37 5.25
N ASP A 120 11.10 5.79 6.48
CA ASP A 120 12.09 6.29 7.43
C ASP A 120 13.05 5.16 7.82
N LEU A 121 14.32 5.35 7.50
CA LEU A 121 15.37 4.39 7.82
C LEU A 121 16.19 4.88 9.03
N PRO A 122 16.84 3.96 9.77
CA PRO A 122 17.64 4.34 10.93
C PRO A 122 18.71 5.39 10.61
N GLU A 123 19.10 6.15 11.64
CA GLU A 123 20.12 7.19 11.52
C GLU A 123 21.39 6.69 10.82
N GLY A 124 21.86 7.44 9.83
CA GLY A 124 23.00 7.09 8.98
C GLY A 124 22.63 6.45 7.63
N TYR A 125 21.35 6.16 7.39
CA TYR A 125 20.83 5.74 6.09
C TYR A 125 19.95 6.84 5.48
N GLU A 126 19.94 6.92 4.15
CA GLU A 126 19.03 7.82 3.42
C GLU A 126 17.63 7.22 3.39
N ASP A 127 16.61 8.03 3.67
CA ASP A 127 15.20 7.63 3.60
C ASP A 127 14.87 6.94 2.27
N ASP A 128 14.16 5.81 2.34
CA ASP A 128 13.92 5.02 1.15
C ASP A 128 12.66 5.51 0.42
N PHE A 129 12.81 6.03 -0.80
CA PHE A 129 11.68 6.44 -1.62
C PHE A 129 10.87 5.23 -2.08
N ILE A 130 9.55 5.31 -1.90
CA ILE A 130 8.61 4.22 -2.18
C ILE A 130 7.70 4.61 -3.35
N THR A 131 7.68 3.78 -4.40
CA THR A 131 6.74 3.94 -5.51
C THR A 131 5.39 3.29 -5.19
N ASP A 132 4.35 3.65 -5.94
CA ASP A 132 2.99 3.12 -5.74
C ASP A 132 2.91 1.59 -5.89
N ASP A 133 3.68 1.03 -6.81
CA ASP A 133 3.75 -0.41 -7.07
C ASP A 133 4.74 -1.15 -6.18
N GLU A 134 5.60 -0.44 -5.43
CA GLU A 134 6.61 -1.06 -4.59
C GLU A 134 5.95 -1.87 -3.46
N ILE A 135 6.43 -3.10 -3.26
CA ILE A 135 5.96 -4.02 -2.23
C ILE A 135 6.91 -3.96 -1.02
N ILE A 136 6.39 -3.57 0.13
CA ILE A 136 7.13 -3.42 1.38
C ILE A 136 6.77 -4.55 2.33
N ASP A 137 7.79 -5.19 2.91
CA ASP A 137 7.68 -6.23 3.93
C ASP A 137 7.65 -5.62 5.33
N LEU A 138 6.45 -5.49 5.91
CA LEU A 138 6.23 -4.91 7.24
C LEU A 138 6.67 -5.81 8.40
N ALA A 139 7.01 -7.09 8.13
CA ALA A 139 7.51 -7.98 9.18
C ALA A 139 9.02 -7.79 9.44
N ARG A 140 9.70 -6.99 8.63
CA ARG A 140 11.11 -6.66 8.85
C ARG A 140 11.24 -5.53 9.89
N PRO A 141 12.03 -5.74 10.96
CA PRO A 141 12.32 -4.68 11.91
C PRO A 141 12.88 -3.43 11.22
N GLY A 142 12.40 -2.25 11.61
CA GLY A 142 12.83 -0.97 11.05
C GLY A 142 12.08 -0.55 9.78
N LYS A 143 11.04 -1.28 9.36
CA LYS A 143 10.17 -0.94 8.21
C LYS A 143 8.79 -0.40 8.61
N GLU A 144 8.68 0.14 9.81
CA GLU A 144 7.39 0.49 10.43
C GLU A 144 7.05 1.98 10.33
N ASN A 145 7.85 2.83 9.70
CA ASN A 145 7.65 4.28 9.74
C ASN A 145 7.65 4.89 8.34
N PHE A 146 6.47 5.17 7.80
CA PHE A 146 6.31 5.87 6.55
C PHE A 146 6.05 7.35 6.81
N PHE A 147 6.48 8.20 5.90
CA PHE A 147 6.09 9.60 5.91
C PHE A 147 6.02 10.13 4.48
N SER A 148 5.25 11.19 4.32
CA SER A 148 5.17 11.94 3.06
C SER A 148 5.83 13.30 3.16
N LYS A 149 6.43 13.74 2.05
CA LYS A 149 7.00 15.09 1.89
C LYS A 149 6.50 15.65 0.56
N LYS A 150 6.36 16.98 0.47
CA LYS A 150 6.17 17.62 -0.83
C LYS A 150 7.38 17.33 -1.72
N PRO A 151 7.20 17.12 -3.02
CA PRO A 151 8.31 16.87 -3.91
C PRO A 151 9.27 18.05 -3.95
N ASP A 152 10.55 17.72 -3.82
CA ASP A 152 11.63 18.70 -3.97
C ASP A 152 11.76 19.12 -5.44
N ILE A 153 12.23 20.34 -5.66
CA ILE A 153 12.79 20.72 -6.96
C ILE A 153 14.15 20.03 -7.09
N PHE A 154 14.27 19.10 -8.03
CA PHE A 154 15.54 18.46 -8.35
C PHE A 154 16.40 19.40 -9.18
N ILE A 155 17.70 19.44 -8.89
CA ILE A 155 18.69 19.99 -9.82
C ILE A 155 19.32 18.82 -10.56
N ILE A 156 18.89 18.55 -11.79
CA ILE A 156 19.52 17.55 -12.66
C ILE A 156 20.60 18.22 -13.52
N ILE A 157 21.54 17.42 -14.02
CA ILE A 157 22.65 17.90 -14.85
C ILE A 157 22.49 17.31 -16.25
N VAL A 158 22.22 18.15 -17.25
CA VAL A 158 22.04 17.72 -18.64
C VAL A 158 23.18 18.29 -19.49
N ASN A 159 24.01 17.42 -20.06
CA ASN A 159 25.20 17.80 -20.83
C ASN A 159 26.08 18.82 -20.07
N GLY A 160 26.31 18.56 -18.78
CA GLY A 160 27.14 19.41 -17.91
C GLY A 160 26.49 20.71 -17.42
N ARG A 161 25.19 20.94 -17.70
CA ARG A 161 24.47 22.15 -17.25
C ARG A 161 23.37 21.78 -16.24
N ASP A 162 23.34 22.50 -15.12
CA ASP A 162 22.28 22.39 -14.12
C ASP A 162 20.91 22.81 -14.71
N LYS A 163 19.89 22.01 -14.43
CA LYS A 163 18.49 22.23 -14.82
C LYS A 163 17.58 21.95 -13.62
N SER A 164 16.67 22.88 -13.33
CA SER A 164 15.60 22.62 -12.37
C SER A 164 14.59 21.66 -12.98
N TRP A 165 14.16 20.67 -12.19
CA TRP A 165 13.22 19.65 -12.58
C TRP A 165 12.25 19.37 -11.44
N GLU A 166 10.94 19.40 -11.72
CA GLU A 166 9.91 19.33 -10.69
C GLU A 166 9.20 17.96 -10.65
N LYS A 167 9.42 17.12 -11.65
CA LYS A 167 8.77 15.81 -11.76
C LYS A 167 9.67 14.72 -11.19
N ARG A 168 9.07 13.70 -10.57
CA ARG A 168 9.80 12.51 -10.10
C ARG A 168 10.31 11.63 -11.22
N THR A 169 9.81 11.79 -12.43
CA THR A 169 10.28 11.10 -13.62
C THR A 169 10.68 12.10 -14.69
N ILE A 170 11.57 11.65 -15.58
CA ILE A 170 11.91 12.38 -16.80
C ILE A 170 11.93 11.41 -17.98
N THR A 171 11.33 11.83 -19.08
CA THR A 171 11.27 11.08 -20.33
C THR A 171 12.48 11.34 -21.21
N PHE A 172 12.76 10.43 -22.13
CA PHE A 172 13.81 10.60 -23.14
C PHE A 172 13.67 11.92 -23.89
N GLU A 173 12.44 12.25 -24.31
CA GLU A 173 12.12 13.46 -25.05
C GLU A 173 12.39 14.73 -24.24
N GLU A 174 12.06 14.72 -22.94
CA GLU A 174 12.35 15.83 -22.04
C GLU A 174 13.85 16.03 -21.84
N VAL A 175 14.63 14.95 -21.70
CA VAL A 175 16.10 15.05 -21.62
C VAL A 175 16.68 15.67 -22.91
N VAL A 176 16.23 15.20 -24.08
CA VAL A 176 16.67 15.74 -25.38
C VAL A 176 16.32 17.22 -25.51
N ALA A 177 15.11 17.61 -25.11
CA ALA A 177 14.68 19.01 -25.12
C ALA A 177 15.55 19.87 -24.19
N LEU A 178 15.84 19.41 -22.97
CA LEU A 178 16.72 20.11 -22.02
C LEU A 178 18.16 20.25 -22.52
N ALA A 179 18.62 19.30 -23.34
CA ALA A 179 19.91 19.37 -24.02
C ALA A 179 19.93 20.39 -25.17
N GLY A 180 18.77 20.91 -25.60
CA GLY A 180 18.61 21.81 -26.74
C GLY A 180 18.40 21.09 -28.08
N GLY A 181 18.03 19.81 -28.04
CA GLY A 181 17.71 19.01 -29.21
C GLY A 181 16.20 18.94 -29.52
N ASN A 182 15.86 18.22 -30.60
CA ASN A 182 14.49 17.91 -30.97
C ASN A 182 14.36 16.41 -31.27
N SER A 183 13.74 15.66 -30.36
CA SER A 183 13.56 14.20 -30.47
C SER A 183 12.62 13.75 -31.61
N ASN A 184 11.91 14.69 -32.22
CA ASN A 184 11.05 14.46 -33.39
C ASN A 184 11.73 14.84 -34.71
N ASP A 185 12.99 15.27 -34.68
CA ASP A 185 13.78 15.49 -35.90
C ASP A 185 14.07 14.15 -36.58
N GLY A 186 13.46 13.93 -37.75
CA GLY A 186 13.63 12.72 -38.54
C GLY A 186 15.07 12.48 -38.98
N ASN A 187 15.87 13.54 -39.12
CA ASN A 187 17.25 13.50 -39.61
C ASN A 187 18.28 13.22 -38.52
N LYS A 188 17.87 13.26 -37.24
CA LYS A 188 18.78 13.04 -36.10
C LYS A 188 18.40 11.80 -35.31
N ALA A 189 19.41 11.07 -34.89
CA ALA A 189 19.32 10.03 -33.87
C ALA A 189 19.89 10.60 -32.57
N TYR A 190 19.20 10.35 -31.45
CA TYR A 190 19.66 10.76 -30.13
C TYR A 190 19.94 9.53 -29.28
N THR A 191 21.05 9.56 -28.55
CA THR A 191 21.38 8.61 -27.49
C THR A 191 21.43 9.35 -26.18
N VAL A 192 20.72 8.86 -25.17
CA VAL A 192 20.74 9.43 -23.82
C VAL A 192 21.31 8.39 -22.86
N THR A 193 22.32 8.78 -22.08
CA THR A 193 22.83 7.99 -20.96
C THR A 193 22.61 8.71 -19.66
N TYR A 194 22.45 7.98 -18.56
CA TYR A 194 22.27 8.55 -17.23
C TYR A 194 23.03 7.80 -16.14
N PHE A 195 23.36 8.49 -15.07
CA PHE A 195 24.02 7.94 -13.88
C PHE A 195 23.76 8.80 -12.64
N LYS A 196 24.08 8.25 -11.45
CA LYS A 196 23.68 8.80 -10.15
C LYS A 196 22.16 8.93 -10.01
N GLY A 197 21.43 7.99 -10.59
CA GLY A 197 19.99 7.88 -10.38
C GLY A 197 19.66 7.22 -9.04
N PRO A 198 18.36 7.21 -8.67
CA PRO A 198 17.88 6.55 -7.46
C PRO A 198 17.95 5.02 -7.58
N LYS A 199 17.60 4.28 -6.51
CA LYS A 199 17.67 2.80 -6.45
C LYS A 199 16.96 2.11 -7.62
N GLN A 200 15.89 2.71 -8.14
CA GLN A 200 15.08 2.18 -9.24
C GLN A 200 15.85 2.17 -10.57
N ASN A 201 16.73 3.15 -10.77
CA ASN A 201 17.51 3.31 -12.00
C ASN A 201 18.85 4.01 -11.72
N PRO A 202 19.82 3.32 -11.09
CA PRO A 202 21.07 3.96 -10.66
C PRO A 202 21.92 4.52 -11.80
N LYS A 203 21.91 3.83 -12.95
CA LYS A 203 22.56 4.22 -14.21
C LYS A 203 21.99 3.41 -15.38
N GLY A 204 22.17 3.91 -16.60
CA GLY A 204 21.71 3.22 -17.82
C GLY A 204 21.68 4.13 -19.04
N GLU A 205 20.90 3.69 -20.02
CA GLU A 205 20.63 4.40 -21.27
C GLU A 205 19.11 4.52 -21.47
N MET A 206 18.68 5.54 -22.21
CA MET A 206 17.28 5.76 -22.55
C MET A 206 17.13 5.80 -24.07
N ALA A 207 16.12 5.10 -24.57
CA ALA A 207 15.62 5.17 -25.93
C ALA A 207 14.32 6.00 -26.01
N LYS A 208 13.87 6.27 -27.23
CA LYS A 208 12.63 7.03 -27.48
C LYS A 208 11.44 6.34 -26.81
N GLY A 209 10.66 7.09 -26.03
CA GLY A 209 9.54 6.58 -25.23
C GLY A 209 9.89 6.09 -23.83
N ASP A 210 11.17 5.97 -23.47
CA ASP A 210 11.57 5.59 -22.12
C ASP A 210 11.38 6.74 -21.12
N TYR A 211 11.19 6.37 -19.86
CA TYR A 211 11.26 7.29 -18.72
C TYR A 211 12.06 6.67 -17.59
N VAL A 212 12.64 7.52 -16.74
CA VAL A 212 13.38 7.10 -15.55
C VAL A 212 13.01 7.97 -14.35
N TYR A 213 13.18 7.44 -13.13
CA TYR A 213 13.02 8.23 -11.91
C TYR A 213 14.21 9.17 -11.71
N VAL A 214 13.94 10.34 -11.14
CA VAL A 214 14.91 11.42 -10.92
C VAL A 214 15.24 11.53 -9.44
N THR A 215 16.53 11.76 -9.16
CA THR A 215 17.01 12.25 -7.87
C THR A 215 17.85 13.51 -8.06
N ASN A 216 18.11 14.25 -6.97
CA ASN A 216 18.90 15.46 -7.04
C ASN A 216 20.33 15.17 -7.52
N LYS A 217 20.86 16.03 -8.39
CA LYS A 217 22.18 15.90 -9.04
C LYS A 217 22.35 14.65 -9.89
N MET A 218 21.25 14.01 -10.31
CA MET A 218 21.28 12.98 -11.36
C MET A 218 21.80 13.57 -12.67
N ILE A 219 22.62 12.81 -13.39
CA ILE A 219 23.32 13.28 -14.59
C ILE A 219 22.78 12.58 -15.82
N PHE A 220 22.53 13.36 -16.86
CA PHE A 220 22.10 12.93 -18.19
C PHE A 220 23.07 13.47 -19.25
N ASN A 221 23.48 12.60 -20.18
CA ASN A 221 24.22 12.99 -21.37
C ASN A 221 23.40 12.64 -22.61
N ALA A 222 23.10 13.63 -23.43
CA ALA A 222 22.37 13.48 -24.68
C ALA A 222 23.29 13.85 -25.86
N THR A 223 23.50 12.90 -26.76
CA THR A 223 24.31 13.09 -27.97
C THR A 223 23.43 12.94 -29.20
N ALA A 224 23.59 13.83 -30.18
CA ALA A 224 22.91 13.76 -31.47
C ALA A 224 23.87 13.26 -32.55
N THR A 225 23.37 12.40 -33.43
CA THR A 225 24.08 11.92 -34.62
C THR A 225 23.18 12.13 -35.83
N ASP A 226 23.73 12.56 -36.96
CA ASP A 226 22.98 12.63 -38.21
C ASP A 226 22.70 11.20 -38.70
N LYS A 227 21.47 10.95 -39.17
CA LYS A 227 21.13 9.68 -39.79
C LYS A 227 21.70 9.64 -41.21
N SER A 228 22.57 8.66 -41.46
CA SER A 228 23.16 8.36 -42.78
C SER A 228 22.12 7.92 -43.81
#